data_AF-A0A2V1CBS3-F1
#
_entry.id   AF-A0A2V1CBS3-F1
#
_cell.length_a   1.000
_cell.length_b   1.000
_cell.length_c   1.000
_cell.angle_alpha   90.00
_cell.angle_beta   90.00
_cell.angle_gamma   90.00
#
_symmetry.space_group_name_H-M   'P 1'
#
loop_
_entity.id
_entity.type
_entity.pdbx_description
1 polymer ?
#
loop_
_entity_poly.entity_id
_entity_poly.type
_entity_poly.pdbx_seq_one_letter_code
_entity_poly.pdbx_strand_id
1 'polypeptide(L)'
;MATLDPTYGYVLLAAASTFVMNAIHTVNTGKYRKAAKIPYPAAYAPDSRTDEAAVRFNCAQRAHAHFIENQVTALGSLMLAGLRFPLTAAVFGLGWSVSRYFYMTG
;
A
#
# COMPACT_ATOMS: atom_id res chain seq x y z
N MET A 1 -20.33 30.25 -3.48
CA MET A 1 -19.93 28.94 -2.91
C MET A 1 -19.01 28.28 -3.91
N ALA A 2 -17.77 27.96 -3.56
CA ALA A 2 -16.91 27.17 -4.43
C ALA A 2 -17.34 25.71 -4.31
N THR A 3 -17.78 25.11 -5.41
CA THR A 3 -18.11 23.67 -5.48
C THR A 3 -16.95 22.92 -6.11
N LEU A 4 -16.68 21.70 -5.65
CA LEU A 4 -15.66 20.83 -6.26
C LEU A 4 -16.08 20.43 -7.68
N ASP A 5 -15.10 20.12 -8.52
CA ASP A 5 -15.34 19.58 -9.86
C ASP A 5 -16.19 18.29 -9.76
N PRO A 6 -17.23 18.10 -10.61
CA PRO A 6 -18.07 16.90 -10.57
C PRO A 6 -17.30 15.58 -10.67
N THR A 7 -16.12 15.59 -11.28
CA THR A 7 -15.25 14.42 -11.46
C THR A 7 -14.33 14.16 -10.27
N TYR A 8 -14.29 15.03 -9.26
CA TYR A 8 -13.44 14.86 -8.07
C TYR A 8 -13.77 13.59 -7.28
N GLY A 9 -14.97 13.03 -7.45
CA GLY A 9 -15.33 11.71 -6.91
C GLY A 9 -14.36 10.59 -7.33
N TYR A 10 -13.75 10.66 -8.51
CA TYR A 10 -12.74 9.70 -8.94
C TYR A 10 -11.44 9.81 -8.16
N VAL A 11 -11.07 11.01 -7.70
CA VAL A 11 -9.91 11.23 -6.81
C VAL A 11 -10.15 10.54 -5.47
N LEU A 12 -11.37 10.67 -4.93
CA LEU A 12 -11.77 10.00 -3.70
C LEU A 12 -11.78 8.48 -3.85
N LEU A 13 -12.26 7.96 -4.99
CA LEU A 13 -12.22 6.54 -5.29
C LEU A 13 -10.77 6.03 -5.39
N ALA A 14 -9.89 6.76 -6.05
CA ALA A 14 -8.47 6.44 -6.12
C ALA A 14 -7.82 6.44 -4.73
N ALA A 15 -8.14 7.42 -3.89
CA ALA A 15 -7.66 7.46 -2.51
C ALA A 15 -8.18 6.28 -1.68
N ALA A 16 -9.47 5.96 -1.79
CA ALA A 16 -10.08 4.83 -1.09
C ALA A 16 -9.44 3.49 -1.51
N SER A 17 -9.05 3.34 -2.77
CA SER A 17 -8.33 2.16 -3.26
C SER A 17 -7.03 1.89 -2.49
N THR A 18 -6.37 2.93 -1.96
CA THR A 18 -5.14 2.75 -1.18
C THR A 18 -5.40 2.10 0.18
N PHE A 19 -6.57 2.32 0.79
CA PHE A 19 -6.94 1.64 2.04
C PHE A 19 -7.19 0.16 1.80
N VAL A 20 -7.84 -0.18 0.69
CA VAL A 20 -8.01 -1.57 0.25
C VAL A 20 -6.64 -2.22 0.01
N MET A 21 -5.73 -1.51 -0.66
CA MET A 21 -4.36 -2.00 -0.88
C MET A 21 -3.61 -2.25 0.45
N ASN A 22 -3.76 -1.37 1.44
CA ASN A 22 -3.17 -1.59 2.78
C ASN A 22 -3.70 -2.87 3.44
N ALA A 23 -5.00 -3.15 3.29
CA ALA A 23 -5.60 -4.39 3.80
C ALA A 23 -5.04 -5.63 3.08
N ILE A 24 -4.84 -5.55 1.75
CA ILE A 24 -4.21 -6.61 0.96
C ILE A 24 -2.78 -6.88 1.46
N HIS A 25 -1.96 -5.84 1.66
CA HIS A 25 -0.63 -5.97 2.25
C HIS A 25 -0.67 -6.62 3.63
N THR A 26 -1.62 -6.21 4.48
CA THR A 26 -1.78 -6.77 5.84
C THR A 26 -2.08 -8.28 5.79
N VAL A 27 -3.00 -8.71 4.92
CA VAL A 27 -3.33 -10.14 4.72
C VAL A 27 -2.12 -10.91 4.19
N ASN A 28 -1.40 -10.35 3.22
CA ASN A 28 -0.21 -10.96 2.63
C ASN A 28 0.88 -11.19 3.69
N THR A 29 1.25 -10.15 4.43
CA THR A 29 2.21 -10.22 5.54
C THR A 29 1.77 -11.22 6.60
N GLY A 30 0.48 -11.21 6.99
CA GLY A 30 -0.06 -12.14 8.00
C GLY A 30 0.04 -13.61 7.58
N LYS A 31 -0.22 -13.91 6.30
CA LYS A 31 -0.05 -15.25 5.72
C LYS A 31 1.40 -15.74 5.87
N TYR A 32 2.38 -14.93 5.48
CA TYR A 32 3.78 -15.31 5.56
C TYR A 32 4.31 -15.35 7.01
N ARG A 33 3.84 -14.46 7.89
CA ARG A 33 4.15 -14.52 9.34
C ARG A 33 3.76 -15.88 9.91
N LYS A 34 2.52 -16.31 9.63
CA LYS A 34 2.00 -17.60 10.12
C LYS A 34 2.83 -18.77 9.61
N ALA A 35 3.23 -18.75 8.34
CA ALA A 35 4.08 -19.78 7.74
C ALA A 35 5.48 -19.82 8.37
N ALA A 36 6.08 -18.66 8.63
CA ALA A 36 7.40 -18.52 9.23
C ALA A 36 7.43 -18.77 10.76
N LYS A 37 6.25 -18.89 11.38
CA LYS A 37 6.05 -19.07 12.84
C LYS A 37 6.74 -17.98 13.66
N ILE A 38 6.70 -16.73 13.20
CA ILE A 38 7.29 -15.59 13.91
C ILE A 38 6.30 -15.08 14.97
N PRO A 39 6.62 -15.22 16.28
CA PRO A 39 5.73 -14.77 17.34
C PRO A 39 5.65 -13.24 17.39
N TYR A 40 4.52 -12.72 17.88
CA TYR A 40 4.47 -11.33 18.33
C TYR A 40 5.29 -11.17 19.62
N PRO A 41 5.92 -10.00 19.87
CA PRO A 41 5.82 -8.74 19.13
C PRO A 41 6.87 -8.55 18.02
N ALA A 42 7.67 -9.58 17.67
CA ALA A 42 8.76 -9.43 16.70
C ALA A 42 8.23 -8.95 15.34
N ALA A 43 8.75 -7.83 14.83
CA ALA A 43 8.30 -7.24 13.57
C ALA A 43 8.82 -8.00 12.35
N TYR A 44 10.01 -8.58 12.44
CA TYR A 44 10.71 -9.35 11.40
C TYR A 44 11.23 -10.67 12.00
N ALA A 45 11.53 -11.65 11.14
CA ALA A 45 12.34 -12.79 11.50
C ALA A 45 13.80 -12.33 11.73
N PRO A 46 14.52 -12.93 12.71
CA PRO A 46 15.90 -12.56 13.01
C PRO A 46 16.85 -12.96 11.88
N ASP A 47 17.96 -12.25 11.72
CA ASP A 47 18.93 -12.44 10.64
C ASP A 47 19.58 -13.85 10.62
N SER A 48 19.56 -14.55 11.76
CA SER A 48 20.02 -15.94 11.86
C SER A 48 19.08 -16.94 11.17
N ARG A 49 17.86 -16.55 10.82
CA ARG A 49 16.86 -17.39 10.16
C ARG A 49 16.90 -17.16 8.64
N THR A 50 17.69 -17.99 7.96
CA THR A 50 17.85 -17.96 6.50
C THR A 50 16.93 -18.94 5.76
N ASP A 51 16.00 -19.60 6.48
CA ASP A 51 15.02 -20.47 5.83
C ASP A 51 14.05 -19.68 4.96
N GLU A 52 13.55 -20.33 3.91
CA GLU A 52 12.70 -19.70 2.91
C GLU A 52 11.45 -19.03 3.52
N ALA A 53 10.86 -19.61 4.57
CA ALA A 53 9.68 -19.05 5.20
C ALA A 53 10.00 -17.72 5.91
N ALA A 54 11.12 -17.65 6.65
CA ALA A 54 11.61 -16.42 7.28
C ALA A 54 11.94 -15.34 6.24
N VAL A 55 12.65 -15.69 5.16
CA VAL A 55 12.99 -14.76 4.07
C VAL A 55 11.72 -14.19 3.43
N ARG A 56 10.76 -15.05 3.06
CA ARG A 56 9.49 -14.61 2.46
C ARG A 56 8.67 -13.71 3.40
N PHE A 57 8.66 -14.00 4.70
CA PHE A 57 8.01 -13.13 5.69
C PHE A 57 8.69 -11.75 5.76
N ASN A 58 10.02 -11.70 5.83
CA ASN A 58 10.75 -10.43 5.86
C ASN A 58 10.54 -9.62 4.58
N CYS A 59 10.52 -10.25 3.40
CA CYS A 59 10.18 -9.60 2.14
C CYS A 59 8.76 -9.02 2.15
N ALA A 60 7.75 -9.81 2.55
CA ALA A 60 6.37 -9.35 2.63
C ALA A 60 6.21 -8.18 3.61
N GLN A 61 6.85 -8.27 4.78
CA GLN A 61 6.84 -7.22 5.79
C GLN A 61 7.52 -5.93 5.29
N ARG A 62 8.65 -6.04 4.58
CA ARG A 62 9.34 -4.90 3.98
C ARG A 62 8.51 -4.25 2.87
N ALA A 63 7.82 -5.05 2.06
CA ALA A 63 6.90 -4.54 1.04
C ALA A 63 5.73 -3.76 1.66
N HIS A 64 5.13 -4.27 2.75
CA HIS A 64 4.08 -3.57 3.48
C HIS A 64 4.60 -2.27 4.13
N ALA A 65 5.75 -2.33 4.80
CA ALA A 65 6.36 -1.15 5.40
C ALA A 65 6.69 -0.06 4.35
N HIS A 66 7.21 -0.45 3.19
CA HIS A 66 7.46 0.48 2.09
C HIS A 66 6.17 1.12 1.56
N PHE A 67 5.07 0.37 1.52
CA PHE A 67 3.77 0.90 1.15
C PHE A 67 3.30 1.98 2.14
N ILE A 68 3.29 1.68 3.45
CA ILE A 68 2.77 2.62 4.47
C ILE A 68 3.63 3.89 4.59
N GLU A 69 4.96 3.78 4.43
CA GLU A 69 5.88 4.91 4.44
C GLU A 69 5.60 5.90 3.29
N ASN A 70 5.06 5.40 2.17
CA ASN A 70 4.75 6.22 1.00
C ASN A 70 3.27 6.62 0.88
N GLN A 71 2.36 5.90 1.54
CA GLN A 71 0.92 6.08 1.36
C GLN A 71 0.47 7.50 1.73
N VAL A 72 1.00 8.06 2.83
CA VAL A 72 0.60 9.39 3.32
C VAL A 72 0.96 10.48 2.32
N THR A 73 2.20 10.48 1.83
CA THR A 73 2.66 11.46 0.82
C THR A 73 1.89 11.28 -0.48
N ALA A 74 1.66 10.03 -0.93
CA ALA A 74 0.89 9.75 -2.14
C ALA A 74 -0.57 10.25 -2.03
N LEU A 75 -1.24 10.03 -0.90
CA LEU A 75 -2.59 10.53 -0.64
C LEU A 75 -2.63 12.05 -0.63
N GLY A 76 -1.68 12.71 0.05
CA GLY A 76 -1.58 14.17 0.07
C GLY A 76 -1.42 14.76 -1.33
N SER A 77 -0.49 14.21 -2.12
CA SER A 77 -0.27 14.63 -3.51
C SER A 77 -1.50 14.39 -4.39
N LEU A 78 -2.15 13.23 -4.27
CA LEU A 78 -3.35 12.87 -5.03
C LEU A 78 -4.50 13.85 -4.78
N MET A 79 -4.78 14.15 -3.51
CA MET A 79 -5.86 15.07 -3.13
C MET A 79 -5.57 16.50 -3.60
N LEU A 80 -4.36 17.00 -3.38
CA LEU A 80 -3.98 18.36 -3.77
C LEU A 80 -3.99 18.53 -5.30
N ALA A 81 -3.41 17.59 -6.04
CA ALA A 81 -3.42 17.63 -7.50
C ALA A 81 -4.85 17.49 -8.06
N GLY A 82 -5.69 16.68 -7.41
CA GLY A 82 -7.08 16.48 -7.79
C GLY A 82 -7.92 17.76 -7.77
N LEU A 83 -7.56 18.76 -6.95
CA LEU A 83 -8.30 20.03 -6.89
C LEU A 83 -8.22 20.80 -8.21
N ARG A 84 -7.14 20.60 -8.97
CA ARG A 84 -6.93 21.25 -10.27
C ARG A 84 -7.05 20.30 -11.46
N PHE A 85 -6.69 19.02 -11.28
CA PHE A 85 -6.60 18.02 -12.34
C PHE A 85 -7.24 16.68 -11.92
N PRO A 86 -8.56 16.63 -11.67
CA PRO A 86 -9.22 15.50 -11.01
C PRO A 86 -9.08 14.16 -11.77
N LEU A 87 -9.31 14.14 -13.08
CA LEU A 87 -9.18 12.91 -13.88
C LEU A 87 -7.74 12.41 -13.96
N THR A 88 -6.79 13.30 -14.23
CA THR A 88 -5.36 12.97 -14.29
C THR A 88 -4.86 12.43 -12.95
N ALA A 89 -5.23 13.11 -11.85
CA ALA A 89 -4.90 12.67 -10.50
C ALA A 89 -5.48 11.28 -10.21
N ALA A 90 -6.75 11.03 -10.56
CA ALA A 90 -7.39 9.72 -10.37
C ALA A 90 -6.68 8.59 -11.15
N VAL A 91 -6.30 8.83 -12.41
CA VAL A 91 -5.55 7.84 -13.22
C VAL A 91 -4.20 7.52 -12.59
N PHE A 92 -3.45 8.52 -12.13
CA PHE A 92 -2.19 8.28 -11.43
C PHE A 92 -2.38 7.59 -10.08
N GLY A 93 -3.44 7.91 -9.34
CA GLY A 93 -3.78 7.20 -8.10
C GLY A 93 -4.09 5.72 -8.33
N LEU A 94 -4.83 5.40 -9.40
CA LEU A 94 -5.07 4.01 -9.81
C LEU A 94 -3.76 3.32 -10.19
N GLY A 95 -2.95 3.95 -11.04
CA GLY A 95 -1.65 3.41 -11.45
C GLY A 95 -0.72 3.15 -10.26
N TRP A 96 -0.70 4.06 -9.29
CA TRP A 96 0.04 3.89 -8.05
C TRP A 96 -0.45 2.65 -7.28
N SER A 97 -1.74 2.51 -7.00
CA SER A 97 -2.29 1.33 -6.32
C SER A 97 -1.95 0.02 -7.05
N VAL A 98 -2.08 -0.02 -8.38
CA VAL A 98 -1.72 -1.19 -9.20
C VAL A 98 -0.23 -1.51 -9.09
N SER A 99 0.65 -0.50 -9.18
CA SER A 99 2.09 -0.71 -9.00
C SER A 99 2.46 -1.27 -7.62
N ARG A 100 1.74 -0.87 -6.57
CA ARG A 100 1.95 -1.37 -5.20
C ARG A 100 1.56 -2.83 -5.06
N TYR A 101 0.51 -3.27 -5.77
CA TYR A 101 0.18 -4.69 -5.84
C TYR A 101 1.33 -5.50 -6.46
N PHE A 102 1.85 -5.08 -7.62
CA PHE A 102 2.95 -5.78 -8.28
C PHE A 102 4.24 -5.79 -7.44
N TYR A 103 4.56 -4.67 -6.79
CA TYR A 103 5.70 -4.58 -5.87
C TYR A 103 5.57 -5.52 -4.66
N MET A 104 4.35 -5.79 -4.20
CA MET A 104 4.10 -6.73 -3.11
C MET A 104 4.29 -8.19 -3.54
N THR A 105 3.90 -8.52 -4.77
CA THR A 105 3.90 -9.89 -5.29
C THR A 105 5.24 -10.34 -5.89
N GLY A 106 6.05 -9.38 -6.36
CA GLY A 106 7.39 -9.62 -6.88
C GLY A 106 8.42 -9.76 -5.76
#